data_AF-A0A2A4FSB0-F1
#
_entry.id   AF-A0A2A4FSB0-F1
#
_cell.length_a   1.000
_cell.length_b   1.000
_cell.length_c   1.000
_cell.angle_alpha   90.00
_cell.angle_beta   90.00
_cell.angle_gamma   90.00
#
_symmetry.space_group_name_H-M   'P 1'
#
loop_
_entity.id
_entity.type
_entity.pdbx_description
1 polymer ?
#
loop_
_entity_poly.entity_id
_entity_poly.type
_entity_poly.pdbx_seq_one_letter_code
_entity_poly.pdbx_strand_id
1 'polypeptide(L)' 'MDLSVTLIIAIASALVGLLCLYLFAVALVRLRKARKGKAPLGDTPADLRVFARNQALSAVVMFGLAAFILFYS' A
#
# COMPACT_ATOMS: atom_id res chain seq x y z
N MET A 1 19.89 -20.56 2.97
CA MET A 1 20.00 -19.19 2.42
C MET A 1 20.79 -18.37 3.43
N ASP A 2 21.69 -17.48 2.99
CA ASP A 2 22.35 -16.54 3.90
C ASP A 2 21.27 -15.76 4.65
N LEU A 3 21.29 -15.82 5.99
CA LEU A 3 20.32 -15.14 6.86
C LEU A 3 20.17 -13.65 6.49
N SER A 4 21.27 -13.04 6.05
CA SER A 4 21.35 -11.68 5.53
C SER A 4 20.45 -11.43 4.31
N VAL A 5 20.36 -12.38 3.38
CA VAL A 5 19.55 -12.24 2.15
C VAL A 5 18.06 -12.30 2.49
N THR A 6 17.66 -13.25 3.33
CA THR A 6 16.29 -13.37 3.85
C THR A 6 15.84 -12.09 4.53
N LEU A 7 16.68 -11.54 5.42
CA LEU A 7 16.36 -10.32 6.17
C LEU A 7 16.18 -9.13 5.23
N ILE A 8 17.04 -8.98 4.22
CA ILE A 8 16.94 -7.91 3.22
C ILE A 8 15.61 -8.01 2.45
N ILE A 9 15.21 -9.22 2.03
CA ILE A 9 13.95 -9.43 1.30
C ILE A 9 12.74 -9.12 2.19
N ALA A 10 12.78 -9.50 3.47
CA ALA A 10 11.72 -9.17 4.43
C ALA A 10 11.57 -7.65 4.63
N ILE A 11 12.69 -6.93 4.79
CA ILE A 11 12.70 -5.47 4.94
C ILE A 11 12.18 -4.81 3.66
N ALA A 12 12.66 -5.23 2.48
CA ALA A 12 12.19 -4.70 1.20
C ALA A 12 10.67 -4.90 1.03
N SER A 13 10.16 -6.09 1.36
CA SER A 13 8.73 -6.40 1.32
C SER A 13 7.93 -5.49 2.26
N ALA A 14 8.42 -5.25 3.48
CA ALA A 14 7.79 -4.36 4.44
C ALA A 14 7.77 -2.89 3.95
N LEU A 15 8.85 -2.42 3.31
CA LEU A 15 8.92 -1.09 2.72
C LEU A 15 7.93 -0.91 1.57
N VAL A 16 7.75 -1.92 0.72
CA VAL A 16 6.72 -1.91 -0.33
C VAL A 16 5.32 -1.87 0.28
N GLY A 17 5.08 -2.63 1.35
CA GLY A 17 3.83 -2.56 2.13
C GLY A 17 3.56 -1.16 2.68
N LEU A 18 4.58 -0.50 3.23
CA LEU A 18 4.50 0.87 3.74
C LEU A 18 4.19 1.88 2.64
N LEU A 19 4.82 1.74 1.47
CA LEU A 19 4.54 2.56 0.30
C LEU A 19 3.08 2.41 -0.16
N CYS A 20 2.55 1.18 -0.15
CA CYS A 20 1.14 0.93 -0.46
C CYS A 20 0.20 1.62 0.54
N LEU A 21 0.51 1.59 1.83
CA LEU A 21 -0.26 2.33 2.86
C LEU A 21 -0.21 3.85 2.64
N TYR A 22 0.95 4.39 2.27
CA TYR A 22 1.08 5.80 1.95
C TYR A 22 0.18 6.19 0.77
N LEU A 23 0.22 5.43 -0.33
CA LEU A 23 -0.62 5.67 -1.50
C LEU A 23 -2.11 5.54 -1.16
N PHE A 24 -2.49 4.59 -0.30
CA PHE A 24 -3.83 4.47 0.23
C PHE A 24 -4.27 5.73 1.00
N ALA A 25 -3.43 6.23 1.91
CA ALA A 25 -3.72 7.44 2.67
C ALA A 25 -3.87 8.67 1.75
N VAL A 26 -2.98 8.81 0.75
CA VAL A 26 -3.07 9.87 -0.26
C VAL A 26 -4.38 9.76 -1.04
N ALA A 27 -4.79 8.56 -1.45
CA ALA A 27 -6.04 8.32 -2.16
C ALA A 27 -7.26 8.71 -1.32
N LEU A 28 -7.26 8.40 -0.02
CA LEU A 28 -8.31 8.82 0.91
C LEU A 28 -8.37 10.35 1.06
N VAL A 29 -7.22 11.02 1.17
CA VAL A 29 -7.16 12.48 1.23
C VAL A 29 -7.69 13.10 -0.06
N ARG A 30 -7.29 12.58 -1.22
CA ARG A 30 -7.80 13.01 -2.53
C ARG A 30 -9.31 12.78 -2.64
N LEU A 31 -9.82 11.64 -2.15
CA LEU A 31 -11.25 11.35 -2.12
C LEU A 31 -12.03 12.31 -1.23
N ARG A 32 -11.49 12.66 -0.05
CA ARG A 32 -12.07 13.69 0.83
C ARG A 32 -12.11 15.05 0.15
N LYS A 33 -11.07 15.42 -0.60
CA LYS A 33 -11.03 16.67 -1.39
C LYS A 33 -12.04 16.63 -2.55
N ALA A 34 -12.15 15.51 -3.25
CA ALA A 34 -13.08 15.32 -4.36
C ALA A 34 -14.54 15.40 -3.90
N ARG A 35 -14.90 14.80 -2.76
CA ARG A 35 -16.23 14.93 -2.16
C ARG A 35 -16.58 16.37 -1.76
N LYS A 36 -15.59 17.21 -1.49
CA LYS A 36 -15.77 18.64 -1.16
C LYS A 36 -15.84 19.54 -2.42
N GLY A 37 -15.93 18.96 -3.62
CA GLY A 37 -15.92 19.70 -4.88
C GLY A 37 -14.57 20.32 -5.24
N LYS A 38 -13.48 19.94 -4.54
CA LYS A 38 -12.11 20.40 -4.80
C LYS A 38 -11.29 19.31 -5.51
N ALA A 39 -11.92 18.52 -6.37
CA ALA A 39 -11.23 17.49 -7.13
C ALA A 39 -10.34 18.14 -8.20
N PRO A 40 -9.08 17.69 -8.39
CA PRO A 40 -8.37 17.98 -9.62
C PRO A 40 -9.14 17.39 -10.81
N LEU A 41 -9.17 18.12 -11.94
CA LEU A 41 -9.82 17.70 -13.18
C LEU A 41 -9.30 16.32 -13.61
N GLY A 42 -10.15 15.29 -13.53
CA GLY A 42 -9.87 13.95 -14.07
C GLY A 42 -10.13 12.78 -13.11
N ASP A 43 -9.99 12.97 -11.80
CA ASP A 43 -10.18 11.87 -10.83
C ASP A 43 -11.65 11.77 -10.37
N THR A 44 -12.34 10.69 -10.72
CA THR A 44 -13.67 10.42 -10.17
C THR A 44 -13.57 9.85 -8.74
N PRO A 45 -14.54 10.13 -7.85
CA PRO A 45 -14.54 9.54 -6.51
C PRO A 45 -14.66 8.01 -6.52
N ALA A 46 -15.15 7.42 -7.61
CA ALA A 46 -15.22 5.98 -7.79
C ALA A 46 -13.81 5.40 -8.03
N ASP A 47 -13.02 6.00 -8.93
CA ASP A 47 -11.66 5.56 -9.23
C ASP A 47 -10.76 5.64 -7.99
N LEU A 48 -10.87 6.75 -7.24
CA LEU A 48 -10.12 6.93 -6.00
C LEU A 48 -10.47 5.87 -4.92
N ARG A 49 -11.72 5.40 -4.85
CA ARG A 49 -12.09 4.29 -3.95
C ARG A 49 -11.48 2.98 -4.39
N VAL A 50 -11.54 2.67 -5.69
CA VAL A 50 -11.00 1.42 -6.24
C VAL A 50 -9.50 1.38 -6.04
N PHE A 51 -8.80 2.47 -6.36
CA PHE A 51 -7.36 2.61 -6.13
C PHE A 51 -7.00 2.46 -4.65
N ALA A 52 -7.73 3.14 -3.76
CA ALA A 52 -7.50 3.00 -2.32
C ALA A 52 -7.68 1.53 -1.86
N ARG A 53 -8.76 0.87 -2.28
CA ARG A 53 -9.02 -0.54 -1.92
C ARG A 53 -7.89 -1.46 -2.41
N ASN A 54 -7.44 -1.27 -3.65
CA ASN A 54 -6.37 -2.08 -4.22
C ASN A 54 -5.05 -1.86 -3.48
N GLN A 55 -4.71 -0.61 -3.12
CA GLN A 55 -3.50 -0.36 -2.33
C GLN A 55 -3.58 -0.91 -0.90
N ALA A 56 -4.75 -0.91 -0.28
CA ALA A 56 -4.94 -1.56 1.01
C ALA A 56 -4.71 -3.09 0.90
N LEU A 57 -5.27 -3.74 -0.13
CA LEU A 57 -5.05 -5.16 -0.41
C LEU A 57 -3.58 -5.47 -0.67
N SER A 58 -2.91 -4.69 -1.52
CA SER A 58 -1.48 -4.86 -1.80
C SER A 58 -0.63 -4.67 -0.55
N ALA A 59 -0.95 -3.69 0.31
CA ALA A 59 -0.26 -3.52 1.59
C ALA A 59 -0.38 -4.76 2.47
N VAL A 60 -1.59 -5.30 2.62
CA VAL A 60 -1.85 -6.51 3.42
C VAL A 60 -1.03 -7.70 2.90
N VAL A 61 -0.99 -7.91 1.58
CA VAL A 61 -0.21 -8.99 0.98
C VAL A 61 1.29 -8.80 1.23
N MET A 62 1.82 -7.58 1.07
CA MET A 62 3.24 -7.30 1.25
C MET A 62 3.70 -7.44 2.70
N PHE A 63 2.88 -6.98 3.66
CA PHE A 63 3.15 -7.21 5.08
C PHE A 63 3.00 -8.68 5.46
N GLY A 64 2.00 -9.37 4.92
CA GLY A 64 1.81 -10.80 5.13
C GLY A 64 3.01 -11.61 4.61
N LEU A 65 3.52 -11.28 3.43
CA LEU A 65 4.71 -11.90 2.86
C LEU A 65 5.95 -11.60 3.71
N ALA A 66 6.15 -10.35 4.13
CA ALA A 66 7.27 -9.98 5.01
C ALA A 66 7.23 -10.77 6.33
N ALA A 67 6.05 -10.89 6.96
CA ALA A 67 5.86 -11.69 8.16
C ALA A 67 6.13 -13.17 7.90
N PHE A 68 5.61 -13.72 6.80
CA PHE A 68 5.85 -15.11 6.42
C PHE A 68 7.35 -15.39 6.26
N ILE A 69 8.09 -14.52 5.58
CA ILE A 69 9.55 -14.63 5.44
C ILE A 69 10.23 -14.60 6.81
N LEU A 70 9.81 -13.74 7.74
CA LEU A 70 10.40 -13.68 9.08
C LEU A 70 10.12 -14.92 9.95
N PHE A 71 8.95 -15.55 9.80
CA PHE A 71 8.56 -16.70 10.62
C PHE A 71 8.96 -18.06 10.03
N TYR A 72 9.16 -18.15 8.71
CA TYR A 72 9.36 -19.41 8.00
C TYR A 72 10.67 -19.50 7.19
N SER A 73 11.57 -18.51 7.27
CA SER A 73 12.87 -18.54 6.58
C SER A 73 14.07 -18.76 7.50
#